data_AF-A0A2V8NBG1-F1
#
_entry.id   AF-A0A2V8NBG1-F1
#
_cell.length_a   1.000
_cell.length_b   1.000
_cell.length_c   1.000
_cell.angle_alpha   90.00
_cell.angle_beta   90.00
_cell.angle_gamma   90.00
#
_symmetry.space_group_name_H-M   'P 1'
#
loop_
_entity.id
_entity.type
_entity.pdbx_description
1 polymer ?
#
loop_
_entity_poly.entity_id
_entity_poly.type
_entity_poly.pdbx_seq_one_letter_code
_entity_poly.pdbx_strand_id
1 'polypeptide(L)'
;KTGNGSSYAANAANVNDACPLMPADLVKKIVPNANAPTREQYPRRCNISNGTSVLEITIETGIATPVDPVNGAEFVPGLADGGYLERLDPHSRGDTYLTVILGKDPNGLLHVEVAGHDGKDHKDDAIAVAQEILAHLK
;
A
#
# COMPACT_ATOMS: atom_id res chain seq x y z
N LYS A 1 -3.30 10.82 19.15
CA LYS A 1 -2.08 11.63 18.96
C LYS A 1 -1.84 11.77 17.47
N THR A 2 -2.21 12.93 16.93
CA THR A 2 -2.06 13.31 15.53
C THR A 2 -0.58 13.59 15.27
N GLY A 3 0.17 12.57 14.87
CA GLY A 3 1.51 12.78 14.32
C GLY A 3 1.35 13.53 13.00
N ASN A 4 2.05 14.67 12.87
CA ASN A 4 2.16 15.38 11.59
C ASN A 4 2.59 14.38 10.50
N GLY A 5 1.82 14.26 9.41
CA GLY A 5 2.16 13.41 8.27
C GLY A 5 3.57 13.61 7.72
N SER A 6 4.15 14.80 7.91
CA SER A 6 5.52 15.15 7.47
C SER A 6 6.64 14.19 7.91
N SER A 7 6.45 13.41 8.98
CA SER A 7 7.40 12.37 9.41
C SER A 7 7.40 11.15 8.48
N TYR A 8 6.23 10.66 8.07
CA TYR A 8 6.11 9.52 7.16
C TYR A 8 6.74 9.81 5.80
N ALA A 9 6.46 10.98 5.23
CA ALA A 9 7.03 11.40 3.96
C ALA A 9 8.56 11.46 3.98
N ALA A 10 9.13 12.04 5.04
CA ALA A 10 10.58 12.15 5.20
C ALA A 10 11.24 10.77 5.38
N ASN A 11 10.63 9.88 6.16
CA ASN A 11 11.12 8.52 6.36
C ASN A 11 11.00 7.68 5.09
N ALA A 12 9.89 7.81 4.35
CA ALA A 12 9.69 7.17 3.05
C ALA A 12 10.74 7.60 2.02
N ALA A 13 11.18 8.87 2.04
CA ALA A 13 12.24 9.34 1.14
C ALA A 13 13.60 8.64 1.36
N ASN A 14 13.84 8.10 2.55
CA ASN A 14 15.06 7.35 2.87
C ASN A 14 14.97 5.85 2.51
N VAL A 15 13.80 5.39 2.07
CA VAL A 15 13.61 4.02 1.59
C VAL A 15 14.24 3.92 0.20
N ASN A 16 15.19 3.00 0.04
CA ASN A 16 15.83 2.67 -1.25
C ASN A 16 15.40 1.29 -1.78
N ASP A 17 14.75 0.51 -0.92
CA ASP A 17 14.21 -0.82 -1.20
C ASP A 17 12.91 -0.96 -0.42
N ALA A 18 11.80 -1.20 -1.11
CA ALA A 18 10.50 -1.38 -0.47
C ALA A 18 10.33 -2.80 0.11
N CYS A 19 11.06 -3.80 -0.38
CA CYS A 19 10.84 -5.19 0.04
C CYS A 19 11.05 -5.46 1.54
N PRO A 20 12.00 -4.84 2.25
CA PRO A 20 12.12 -4.97 3.70
C PRO A 20 10.92 -4.47 4.50
N LEU A 21 10.03 -3.67 3.89
CA LEU A 21 8.80 -3.18 4.52
C LEU A 21 7.61 -4.13 4.32
N MET A 22 7.77 -5.22 3.56
CA MET A 22 6.71 -6.21 3.38
C MET A 22 6.45 -6.95 4.71
N PRO A 23 5.22 -6.88 5.26
CA PRO A 23 4.88 -7.53 6.52
C PRO A 23 4.80 -9.05 6.37
N ALA A 24 5.80 -9.78 6.89
CA ALA A 24 5.99 -11.20 6.61
C ALA A 24 4.79 -12.09 6.99
N ASP A 25 4.09 -11.77 8.10
CA ASP A 25 2.94 -12.55 8.54
C ASP A 25 1.71 -12.31 7.67
N LEU A 26 1.50 -11.07 7.22
CA LEU A 26 0.44 -10.74 6.26
C LEU A 26 0.74 -11.31 4.87
N VAL A 27 2.00 -11.28 4.43
CA VAL A 27 2.43 -11.93 3.16
C VAL A 27 2.05 -13.40 3.15
N LYS A 28 2.35 -14.15 4.23
CA LYS A 28 1.98 -15.58 4.32
C LYS A 28 0.47 -15.80 4.29
N LYS A 29 -0.29 -14.89 4.88
CA LYS A 29 -1.76 -14.95 4.89
C LYS A 29 -2.34 -14.65 3.51
N ILE A 30 -1.84 -13.62 2.83
CA ILE A 30 -2.39 -13.10 1.56
C ILE A 30 -1.90 -13.95 0.38
N VAL A 31 -0.60 -14.22 0.32
CA VAL A 31 0.08 -14.94 -0.77
C VAL A 31 0.77 -16.19 -0.20
N PRO A 32 0.02 -17.23 0.18
CA PRO A 32 0.62 -18.46 0.69
C PRO A 32 1.52 -19.09 -0.36
N ASN A 33 2.67 -19.63 0.06
CA ASN A 33 3.70 -20.19 -0.83
C ASN A 33 4.20 -19.19 -1.87
N ALA A 34 4.23 -17.91 -1.50
CA ALA A 34 4.84 -16.83 -2.25
C ALA A 34 6.22 -17.20 -2.85
N ASN A 35 6.43 -16.78 -4.10
CA ASN A 35 7.76 -16.77 -4.71
C ASN A 35 8.66 -15.71 -4.05
N ALA A 36 9.95 -15.70 -4.41
CA ALA A 36 10.86 -14.65 -4.00
C ALA A 36 10.32 -13.26 -4.42
N PRO A 37 10.45 -12.23 -3.57
CA PRO A 37 9.99 -10.89 -3.90
C PRO A 37 10.69 -10.34 -5.14
N THR A 38 9.92 -9.71 -6.01
CA THR A 38 10.44 -8.95 -7.14
C THR A 38 10.61 -7.50 -6.69
N ARG A 39 11.84 -6.99 -6.83
CA ARG A 39 12.20 -5.62 -6.47
C ARG A 39 12.36 -4.77 -7.71
N GLU A 40 11.82 -3.57 -7.67
CA GLU A 40 12.13 -2.49 -8.59
C GLU A 40 12.63 -1.27 -7.81
N GLN A 41 13.67 -0.61 -8.33
CA GLN A 41 14.31 0.52 -7.65
C GLN A 41 13.64 1.85 -7.95
N TYR A 42 13.00 1.99 -9.12
CA TYR A 42 12.26 3.18 -9.51
C TYR A 42 11.07 2.82 -10.44
N PRO A 43 9.82 3.01 -10.00
CA PRO A 43 9.42 3.40 -8.64
C PRO A 43 9.86 2.34 -7.60
N ARG A 44 10.01 2.73 -6.33
CA ARG A 44 10.44 1.78 -5.28
C ARG A 44 9.30 0.83 -4.98
N ARG A 45 9.36 -0.33 -5.60
CA ARG A 45 8.27 -1.28 -5.61
C ARG A 45 8.77 -2.65 -5.19
N CYS A 46 7.93 -3.33 -4.43
CA CYS A 46 8.10 -4.73 -4.11
C CYS A 46 6.82 -5.48 -4.41
N ASN A 47 6.93 -6.61 -5.10
CA ASN A 47 5.80 -7.45 -5.45
C ASN A 47 6.11 -8.91 -5.06
N ILE A 48 5.12 -9.57 -4.47
CA ILE A 48 5.15 -10.99 -4.16
C ILE A 48 3.89 -11.64 -4.76
N SER A 49 4.09 -12.74 -5.48
CA SER A 49 3.00 -13.52 -6.07
C SER A 49 3.26 -15.03 -5.99
N ASN A 50 2.19 -15.82 -5.98
CA ASN A 50 2.20 -17.28 -6.14
C ASN A 50 1.53 -17.74 -7.46
N GLY A 51 1.25 -16.81 -8.38
CA GLY A 51 0.58 -17.08 -9.66
C GLY A 51 -0.96 -17.01 -9.61
N THR A 52 -1.57 -17.03 -8.43
CA THR A 52 -3.00 -16.73 -8.26
C THR A 52 -3.18 -15.40 -7.57
N SER A 53 -2.49 -15.19 -6.45
CA SER A 53 -2.62 -14.02 -5.60
C SER A 53 -1.38 -13.13 -5.66
N VAL A 54 -1.58 -11.85 -5.39
CA VAL A 54 -0.54 -10.81 -5.45
C VAL A 54 -0.66 -9.90 -4.23
N LEU A 55 0.49 -9.56 -3.65
CA LEU A 55 0.67 -8.41 -2.77
C LEU A 55 1.77 -7.54 -3.37
N GLU A 56 1.43 -6.30 -3.67
CA GLU A 56 2.37 -5.30 -4.14
C GLU A 56 2.33 -4.07 -3.24
N ILE A 57 3.51 -3.53 -2.95
CA ILE A 57 3.65 -2.21 -2.32
C ILE A 57 4.54 -1.33 -3.17
N THR A 58 4.15 -0.08 -3.33
CA THR A 58 4.93 0.94 -4.03
C THR A 58 5.05 2.18 -3.14
N ILE A 59 6.27 2.66 -2.97
CA ILE A 59 6.56 3.91 -2.24
C ILE A 59 7.08 4.95 -3.21
N GLU A 60 6.26 5.97 -3.45
CA GLU A 60 6.61 7.09 -4.31
C GLU A 60 6.92 8.31 -3.44
N THR A 61 8.07 8.95 -3.64
CA THR A 61 8.48 10.15 -2.90
C THR A 61 9.03 11.14 -3.92
N GLY A 62 8.43 12.32 -3.99
CA GLY A 62 8.71 13.34 -4.99
C GLY A 62 7.51 14.24 -5.17
N ILE A 63 7.52 15.10 -6.20
CA ILE A 63 6.34 15.87 -6.61
C ILE A 63 5.36 14.96 -7.38
N ALA A 64 4.93 13.90 -6.72
CA ALA A 64 3.85 13.04 -7.19
C ALA A 64 2.55 13.62 -6.66
N THR A 65 1.82 14.33 -7.52
CA THR A 65 0.47 14.76 -7.19
C THR A 65 -0.37 13.50 -7.01
N PRO A 66 -1.14 13.36 -5.92
CA PRO A 66 -2.17 12.34 -5.88
C PRO A 66 -3.00 12.51 -7.15
N VAL A 67 -3.06 11.47 -7.98
CA VAL A 67 -4.08 11.46 -9.03
C VAL A 67 -5.40 11.50 -8.25
N ASP A 68 -6.29 12.42 -8.62
CA ASP A 68 -7.61 12.51 -7.96
C ASP A 68 -8.16 11.09 -7.80
N PRO A 69 -8.59 10.71 -6.58
CA PRO A 69 -9.04 9.35 -6.33
C PRO A 69 -10.06 8.97 -7.39
N VAL A 70 -9.92 7.77 -7.96
CA VAL A 70 -10.81 7.32 -9.03
C VAL A 70 -12.25 7.43 -8.52
N ASN A 71 -13.15 7.95 -9.36
CA ASN A 71 -14.56 8.10 -9.00
C ASN A 71 -15.09 6.79 -8.38
N GLY A 72 -15.49 6.86 -7.11
CA GLY A 72 -15.95 5.70 -6.33
C GLY A 72 -14.97 5.18 -5.26
N ALA A 73 -13.80 5.79 -5.08
CA ALA A 73 -12.88 5.44 -4.00
C ALA A 73 -13.49 5.70 -2.61
N GLU A 74 -13.32 4.76 -1.69
CA GLU A 74 -13.75 4.87 -0.30
C GLU A 74 -12.67 5.53 0.55
N PHE A 75 -13.02 6.57 1.34
CA PHE A 75 -12.11 7.15 2.30
C PHE A 75 -11.87 6.22 3.50
N VAL A 76 -10.60 5.97 3.83
CA VAL A 76 -10.18 5.14 4.97
C VAL A 76 -9.57 6.03 6.05
N PRO A 77 -10.26 6.22 7.19
CA PRO A 77 -9.76 7.07 8.27
C PRO A 77 -8.57 6.43 9.00
N GLY A 78 -7.68 7.26 9.54
CA GLY A 78 -6.61 6.84 10.44
C GLY A 78 -5.29 6.43 9.78
N LEU A 79 -5.15 6.62 8.46
CA LEU A 79 -3.92 6.37 7.71
C LEU A 79 -3.21 7.69 7.38
N ALA A 80 -2.08 7.96 8.02
CA ALA A 80 -1.23 9.14 7.79
C ALA A 80 -2.03 10.45 7.63
N ASP A 81 -1.86 11.18 6.52
CA ASP A 81 -2.63 12.39 6.18
C ASP A 81 -3.93 12.06 5.42
N GLY A 82 -4.07 10.86 4.85
CA GLY A 82 -5.29 10.36 4.23
C GLY A 82 -5.11 8.99 3.56
N GLY A 83 -6.20 8.22 3.44
CA GLY A 83 -6.22 6.94 2.74
C GLY A 83 -7.44 6.81 1.84
N TYR A 84 -7.25 6.31 0.62
CA TYR A 84 -8.30 6.13 -0.40
C TYR A 84 -8.22 4.73 -0.98
N LEU A 85 -9.31 3.99 -0.85
CA LEU A 85 -9.42 2.61 -1.27
C LEU A 85 -10.24 2.51 -2.55
N GLU A 86 -9.65 1.93 -3.58
CA GLU A 86 -10.26 1.67 -4.86
C GLU A 86 -10.43 0.17 -5.04
N ARG A 87 -11.59 -0.22 -5.59
CA ARG A 87 -11.89 -1.59 -5.98
C ARG A 87 -11.91 -1.66 -7.49
N LEU A 88 -11.20 -2.63 -8.07
CA LEU A 88 -11.21 -2.85 -9.53
C LEU A 88 -12.61 -3.25 -10.04
N ASP A 89 -13.41 -3.90 -9.19
CA ASP A 89 -14.84 -4.12 -9.41
C ASP A 89 -15.64 -3.55 -8.22
N PRO A 90 -16.46 -2.49 -8.41
CA PRO A 90 -17.25 -1.89 -7.33
C PRO A 90 -18.39 -2.79 -6.82
N HIS A 91 -18.72 -3.87 -7.53
CA HIS A 91 -19.79 -4.81 -7.18
C HIS A 91 -19.29 -6.14 -6.61
N SER A 92 -17.98 -6.40 -6.66
CA SER A 92 -17.36 -7.61 -6.13
C SER A 92 -16.43 -7.32 -4.95
N ARG A 93 -16.18 -8.33 -4.10
CA ARG A 93 -15.11 -8.31 -3.09
C ARG A 93 -13.73 -8.56 -3.73
N GLY A 94 -13.54 -8.04 -4.94
CA GLY A 94 -12.39 -8.31 -5.78
C GLY A 94 -11.15 -7.53 -5.38
N ASP A 95 -10.18 -7.53 -6.28
CA ASP A 95 -8.87 -6.90 -6.13
C ASP A 95 -9.00 -5.45 -5.67
N THR A 96 -8.12 -5.07 -4.72
CA THR A 96 -8.17 -3.80 -4.01
C THR A 96 -6.85 -3.07 -4.14
N TYR A 97 -6.95 -1.77 -4.38
CA TYR A 97 -5.84 -0.83 -4.40
C TYR A 97 -6.06 0.25 -3.35
N LEU A 98 -5.15 0.36 -2.38
CA LEU A 98 -5.19 1.37 -1.34
C LEU A 98 -4.05 2.37 -1.54
N THR A 99 -4.39 3.63 -1.70
CA THR A 99 -3.43 4.74 -1.75
C THR A 99 -3.45 5.49 -0.43
N VAL A 100 -2.29 5.69 0.18
CA VAL A 100 -2.10 6.46 1.41
C VAL A 100 -1.24 7.68 1.13
N ILE A 101 -1.77 8.86 1.49
CA ILE A 101 -1.07 10.14 1.42
C ILE A 101 -0.17 10.25 2.65
N LEU A 102 1.14 10.31 2.43
CA LEU A 102 2.12 10.35 3.50
C LEU A 102 2.35 11.75 4.04
N GLY A 103 2.10 12.82 3.25
CA GLY A 103 2.27 14.20 3.69
C GLY A 103 1.56 15.24 2.79
N LYS A 104 1.44 16.48 3.28
CA LYS A 104 0.83 17.62 2.55
C LYS A 104 1.65 18.08 1.32
N ASP A 105 0.95 18.32 0.21
CA ASP A 105 1.34 18.98 -1.06
C ASP A 105 2.82 18.90 -1.52
N PRO A 106 3.09 18.02 -2.49
CA PRO A 106 3.05 16.57 -2.37
C PRO A 106 4.23 16.06 -1.54
N ASN A 107 3.94 15.13 -0.63
CA ASN A 107 4.97 14.54 0.22
C ASN A 107 4.76 13.02 0.31
N GLY A 108 4.79 12.38 -0.86
CA GLY A 108 4.88 10.94 -1.04
C GLY A 108 3.58 10.15 -0.87
N LEU A 109 3.55 8.98 -1.51
CA LEU A 109 2.46 8.03 -1.54
C LEU A 109 2.95 6.65 -1.15
N LEU A 110 2.13 5.92 -0.40
CA LEU A 110 2.21 4.47 -0.26
C LEU A 110 1.02 3.86 -0.99
N HIS A 111 1.31 3.01 -1.96
CA HIS A 111 0.31 2.19 -2.63
C HIS A 111 0.42 0.75 -2.14
N VAL A 112 -0.73 0.14 -1.88
CA VAL A 112 -0.87 -1.26 -1.51
C VAL A 112 -1.89 -1.91 -2.43
N GLU A 113 -1.48 -2.92 -3.17
CA GLU A 113 -2.36 -3.73 -4.02
C GLU A 113 -2.47 -5.14 -3.45
N VAL A 114 -3.72 -5.62 -3.33
CA VAL A 114 -4.05 -7.00 -2.97
C VAL A 114 -4.98 -7.55 -4.03
N ALA A 115 -4.51 -8.56 -4.76
CA ALA A 115 -5.24 -9.11 -5.92
C ALA A 115 -5.25 -10.64 -5.97
N GLY A 116 -6.22 -11.20 -6.69
CA GLY A 116 -6.26 -12.59 -7.15
C GLY A 116 -6.46 -13.64 -6.05
N HIS A 117 -7.26 -13.34 -5.03
CA HIS A 117 -7.57 -14.30 -3.97
C HIS A 117 -9.08 -14.55 -3.83
N ASP A 118 -9.48 -15.83 -3.82
CA ASP A 118 -10.88 -16.22 -3.61
C ASP A 118 -11.24 -16.17 -2.11
N GLY A 119 -12.27 -15.40 -1.76
CA GLY A 119 -12.95 -15.50 -0.46
C GLY A 119 -12.35 -14.72 0.73
N LYS A 120 -11.39 -13.82 0.54
CA LYS A 120 -10.87 -12.92 1.60
C LYS A 120 -11.31 -11.47 1.40
N ASP A 121 -11.35 -10.69 2.48
CA ASP A 121 -11.62 -9.26 2.41
C ASP A 121 -10.32 -8.50 2.07
N HIS A 122 -10.06 -8.30 0.78
CA HIS A 122 -8.86 -7.63 0.29
C HIS A 122 -8.69 -6.21 0.86
N LYS A 123 -9.80 -5.56 1.24
CA LYS A 123 -9.77 -4.26 1.91
C LYS A 123 -9.10 -4.35 3.27
N ASP A 124 -9.50 -5.29 4.11
CA ASP A 124 -8.94 -5.42 5.46
C ASP A 124 -7.45 -5.77 5.40
N ASP A 125 -7.07 -6.62 4.45
CA ASP A 125 -5.67 -6.98 4.23
C ASP A 125 -4.86 -5.78 3.73
N ALA A 126 -5.36 -4.99 2.77
CA ALA A 126 -4.69 -3.78 2.29
C ALA A 126 -4.52 -2.74 3.40
N ILE A 127 -5.55 -2.54 4.24
CA ILE A 127 -5.49 -1.61 5.38
C ILE A 127 -4.48 -2.11 6.42
N ALA A 128 -4.47 -3.41 6.74
CA ALA A 128 -3.53 -3.98 7.70
C ALA A 128 -2.08 -3.84 7.23
N VAL A 129 -1.81 -4.13 5.95
CA VAL A 129 -0.47 -3.93 5.34
C VAL A 129 -0.05 -2.47 5.43
N ALA A 130 -0.94 -1.53 5.05
CA ALA A 130 -0.64 -0.11 5.14
C ALA A 130 -0.34 0.33 6.58
N GLN A 131 -1.10 -0.14 7.57
CA GLN A 131 -0.88 0.19 8.98
C GLN A 131 0.49 -0.29 9.49
N GLU A 132 0.91 -1.50 9.09
CA GLU A 132 2.20 -2.05 9.50
C GLU A 132 3.36 -1.28 8.86
N ILE A 133 3.27 -0.98 7.56
CA ILE A 133 4.28 -0.16 6.87
C ILE A 133 4.35 1.24 7.48
N LEU A 134 3.20 1.87 7.75
CA LEU A 134 3.18 3.16 8.42
C LEU A 134 3.83 3.07 9.80
N ALA A 135 3.65 1.99 10.57
CA ALA A 135 4.34 1.83 11.85
C ALA A 135 5.87 1.81 11.71
N HIS A 136 6.41 1.29 10.60
CA HIS A 136 7.84 1.35 10.28
C HIS A 136 8.30 2.73 9.79
N LEU A 137 7.39 3.53 9.22
CA LEU A 137 7.67 4.86 8.68
C LEU A 137 7.37 6.01 9.67
N LYS A 138 6.91 5.72 10.90
CA LYS A 138 6.75 6.73 11.97
C LYS A 138 8.10 7.23 12.48
#